data_AF-A0A812THM5-F1
#
_entry.id   AF-A0A812THM5-F1
#
_cell.length_a   1.000
_cell.length_b   1.000
_cell.length_c   1.000
_cell.angle_alpha   90.00
_cell.angle_beta   90.00
_cell.angle_gamma   90.00
#
_symmetry.space_group_name_H-M   'P 1'
#
loop_
_entity.id
_entity.type
_entity.pdbx_description
1 polymer ?
#
loop_
_entity_poly.entity_id
_entity_poly.type
_entity_poly.pdbx_seq_one_letter_code
_entity_poly.pdbx_strand_id
1 'polypeptide(L)'
;TALPRRGDRLHAEVHGRFVSVLRGRGGALHCIDSICYHTGGPLAIGDIEEVNGDLCIRCPWHDYDVRLEDGAKPYQSMKFDPATKKLVPDGWKFTRNTQRMHEVVLREGAAPEGGIWVRLSTEGKFESDQFAYNDNAAKNVARGDRTFAPDGKSPESPEKSGTSGYKRSGEVIAEMRAKASAQKMPPPPALLTQPATLQSLHPLEWRPFRLLSKKQLAGSVWLFRFALPTDQQLGWSSLRHVRMRIPLPKMDGTGPAAVEREYTPVSPLGRTGSFDLAVKIYPEGMLTARLAKMAPGQLVDICGPLGDFTFSWSAKTLTRLVKSPLEQTLKFNSIVFVVAGSGVTPAIQALQDWVASGRAGRDVTVTVIYSTRDEDEIAFLPELRQLAQQFADRFRLHLAVSQPRTDAFAEGHRGRIDEKVLQQWLGQGGVDTLALVCGPPGFNEIMKEALGNLGFAHVLCL
;
A
#
# COMPACT_ATOMS: atom_id res chain seq x y z
N THR A 1 -12.29 -31.15 0.04
CA THR A 1 -11.91 -32.31 0.89
C THR A 1 -10.44 -32.35 1.27
N ALA A 2 -9.62 -31.33 1.01
CA ALA A 2 -8.37 -31.16 1.76
C ALA A 2 -7.96 -29.69 1.78
N LEU A 3 -7.74 -29.16 2.98
CA LEU A 3 -6.82 -28.06 3.24
C LEU A 3 -5.52 -28.72 3.72
N PRO A 4 -4.64 -29.22 2.84
CA PRO A 4 -3.51 -30.06 3.25
C PRO A 4 -2.40 -29.30 3.98
N ARG A 5 -2.27 -27.98 3.78
CA ARG A 5 -1.16 -27.16 4.28
C ARG A 5 -1.65 -25.99 5.12
N ARG A 6 -0.76 -25.46 5.96
CA ARG A 6 -0.99 -24.23 6.73
C ARG A 6 -1.25 -23.07 5.76
N GLY A 7 -2.27 -22.25 6.04
CA GLY A 7 -2.65 -21.12 5.20
C GLY A 7 -3.54 -21.47 4.00
N ASP A 8 -3.76 -22.76 3.73
CA ASP A 8 -4.78 -23.19 2.78
C ASP A 8 -6.15 -22.71 3.28
N ARG A 9 -6.99 -22.32 2.32
CA ARG A 9 -8.29 -21.74 2.57
C ARG A 9 -9.35 -22.27 1.63
N LEU A 10 -10.58 -22.38 2.11
CA LEU A 10 -11.75 -22.75 1.33
C LEU A 10 -12.82 -21.69 1.54
N HIS A 11 -13.34 -21.15 0.44
CA HIS A 11 -14.42 -20.18 0.46
C HIS A 11 -15.71 -20.85 0.01
N ALA A 12 -16.81 -20.61 0.72
CA ALA A 12 -18.11 -21.20 0.43
C ALA A 12 -19.25 -20.25 0.80
N GLU A 13 -20.37 -20.41 0.11
CA GLU A 13 -21.65 -19.85 0.50
C GLU A 13 -22.45 -20.91 1.26
N VAL A 14 -22.96 -20.56 2.43
CA VAL A 14 -23.79 -21.44 3.26
C VAL A 14 -25.02 -20.64 3.66
N HIS A 15 -26.20 -21.05 3.17
CA HIS A 15 -27.47 -20.32 3.39
C HIS A 15 -27.40 -18.82 3.05
N GLY A 16 -26.74 -18.46 1.94
CA GLY A 16 -26.55 -17.06 1.52
C GLY A 16 -25.43 -16.32 2.26
N ARG A 17 -24.86 -16.90 3.33
CA ARG A 17 -23.75 -16.30 4.08
C ARG A 17 -22.41 -16.78 3.54
N PHE A 18 -21.51 -15.86 3.24
CA PHE A 18 -20.19 -16.16 2.69
C PHE A 18 -19.16 -16.42 3.79
N VAL A 19 -18.69 -17.66 3.89
CA VAL A 19 -17.78 -18.11 4.95
C VAL A 19 -16.51 -18.70 4.38
N SER A 20 -15.43 -18.60 5.14
CA SER A 20 -14.13 -19.14 4.75
C SER A 20 -13.58 -20.02 5.86
N VAL A 21 -13.12 -21.21 5.47
CA VAL A 21 -12.39 -22.11 6.35
C VAL A 21 -10.90 -21.94 6.12
N LEU A 22 -10.16 -21.72 7.19
CA LEU A 22 -8.73 -21.44 7.20
C LEU A 22 -8.02 -22.50 8.05
N ARG A 23 -6.86 -22.98 7.61
CA ARG A 23 -6.01 -23.83 8.43
C ARG A 23 -4.92 -23.02 9.16
N GLY A 24 -5.06 -22.94 10.48
CA GLY A 24 -4.18 -22.22 11.41
C GLY A 24 -3.00 -23.05 11.94
N ARG A 25 -2.46 -22.62 13.09
CA ARG A 25 -1.31 -23.27 13.74
C ARG A 25 -1.67 -24.69 14.21
N GLY A 26 -0.73 -25.62 14.11
CA GLY A 26 -0.93 -27.01 14.54
C GLY A 26 -1.99 -27.78 13.73
N GLY A 27 -2.45 -27.22 12.59
CA GLY A 27 -3.49 -27.82 11.78
C GLY A 27 -4.91 -27.51 12.25
N ALA A 28 -5.12 -26.64 13.25
CA ALA A 28 -6.46 -26.22 13.67
C ALA A 28 -7.23 -25.58 12.50
N LEU A 29 -8.54 -25.86 12.42
CA LEU A 29 -9.43 -25.24 11.45
C LEU A 29 -10.18 -24.09 12.11
N HIS A 30 -10.31 -22.99 11.39
CA HIS A 30 -11.09 -21.83 11.80
C HIS A 30 -12.09 -21.51 10.69
N CYS A 31 -13.33 -21.18 11.04
CA CYS A 31 -14.31 -20.70 10.05
C CYS A 31 -14.79 -19.32 10.43
N ILE A 32 -14.75 -18.41 9.46
CA ILE A 32 -14.96 -16.98 9.65
C ILE A 32 -15.78 -16.43 8.51
N ASP A 33 -16.52 -15.33 8.74
CA ASP A 33 -17.07 -14.56 7.63
C ASP A 33 -15.97 -14.17 6.65
N SER A 34 -16.24 -14.35 5.37
CA SER A 34 -15.25 -14.11 4.31
C SER A 34 -15.01 -12.63 4.03
N ILE A 35 -15.93 -11.80 4.50
CA ILE A 35 -16.03 -10.38 4.20
C ILE A 35 -15.78 -9.61 5.49
N CYS A 36 -14.86 -8.65 5.44
CA CYS A 36 -14.35 -7.92 6.61
C CYS A 36 -15.43 -7.04 7.25
N TYR A 37 -15.49 -7.09 8.58
CA TYR A 37 -16.40 -6.30 9.41
C TYR A 37 -16.24 -4.78 9.27
N HIS A 38 -15.07 -4.30 8.84
CA HIS A 38 -14.80 -2.86 8.79
C HIS A 38 -15.66 -2.16 7.73
N THR A 39 -15.54 -2.57 6.47
CA THR A 39 -16.20 -1.94 5.31
C THR A 39 -16.38 -2.91 4.13
N GLY A 40 -16.52 -4.21 4.41
CA GLY A 40 -16.86 -5.18 3.37
C GLY A 40 -15.69 -5.66 2.50
N GLY A 41 -14.45 -5.48 2.94
CA GLY A 41 -13.27 -5.95 2.20
C GLY A 41 -13.13 -7.48 2.16
N PRO A 42 -12.35 -8.04 1.22
CA PRO A 42 -12.23 -9.48 1.02
C PRO A 42 -11.28 -10.09 2.06
N LEU A 43 -11.74 -10.20 3.31
CA LEU A 43 -10.95 -10.68 4.44
C LEU A 43 -10.35 -12.06 4.18
N ALA A 44 -11.13 -12.94 3.55
CA ALA A 44 -10.74 -14.32 3.29
C ALA A 44 -9.50 -14.49 2.41
N ILE A 45 -9.07 -13.49 1.64
CA ILE A 45 -7.81 -13.53 0.87
C ILE A 45 -6.68 -12.76 1.54
N GLY A 46 -6.92 -12.30 2.77
CA GLY A 46 -5.95 -11.62 3.62
C GLY A 46 -4.77 -12.50 4.00
N ASP A 47 -3.66 -11.84 4.33
CA ASP A 47 -2.47 -12.50 4.85
C ASP A 47 -2.73 -12.91 6.32
N ILE A 48 -2.20 -14.06 6.73
CA ILE A 48 -2.34 -14.54 8.13
C ILE A 48 -1.01 -14.32 8.83
N GLU A 49 -1.04 -13.53 9.89
CA GLU A 49 0.13 -13.09 10.65
C GLU A 49 -0.06 -13.37 12.15
N GLU A 50 1.03 -13.24 12.91
CA GLU A 50 1.00 -13.34 14.36
C GLU A 50 1.06 -11.93 14.96
N VAL A 51 0.05 -11.59 15.75
CA VAL A 51 -0.08 -10.30 16.43
C VAL A 51 -0.15 -10.58 17.92
N ASN A 52 0.90 -10.23 18.66
CA ASN A 52 1.00 -10.50 20.11
C ASN A 52 0.82 -11.99 20.49
N GLY A 53 1.36 -12.90 19.68
CA GLY A 53 1.22 -14.35 19.92
C GLY A 53 -0.09 -14.95 19.40
N ASP A 54 -1.05 -14.12 18.98
CA ASP A 54 -2.33 -14.55 18.43
C ASP A 54 -2.31 -14.57 16.90
N LEU A 55 -2.85 -15.65 16.31
CA LEU A 55 -2.94 -15.78 14.86
C LEU A 55 -4.09 -14.91 14.34
N CYS A 56 -3.79 -13.96 13.47
CA CYS A 56 -4.74 -13.00 12.93
C CYS A 56 -4.73 -13.02 11.40
N ILE A 57 -5.91 -12.87 10.78
CA ILE A 57 -6.04 -12.61 9.35
C ILE A 57 -6.20 -11.11 9.12
N ARG A 58 -5.39 -10.54 8.22
CA ARG A 58 -5.36 -9.11 7.91
C ARG A 58 -6.17 -8.80 6.66
N CYS A 59 -7.13 -7.90 6.77
CA CYS A 59 -7.93 -7.46 5.63
C CYS A 59 -7.05 -6.76 4.56
N PRO A 60 -7.06 -7.19 3.29
CA PRO A 60 -6.18 -6.64 2.26
C PRO A 60 -6.54 -5.22 1.81
N TRP A 61 -7.75 -4.74 2.13
CA TRP A 61 -8.19 -3.39 1.78
C TRP A 61 -7.84 -2.33 2.83
N HIS A 62 -7.77 -2.72 4.11
CA HIS A 62 -7.70 -1.75 5.21
C HIS A 62 -6.68 -2.10 6.29
N ASP A 63 -6.00 -3.23 6.17
CA ASP A 63 -5.00 -3.73 7.13
C ASP A 63 -5.52 -3.98 8.55
N TYR A 64 -6.83 -4.19 8.70
CA TYR A 64 -7.43 -4.58 9.97
C TYR A 64 -7.16 -6.06 10.25
N ASP A 65 -6.50 -6.31 11.39
CA ASP A 65 -6.25 -7.66 11.90
C ASP A 65 -7.52 -8.21 12.58
N VAL A 66 -7.81 -9.47 12.31
CA VAL A 66 -8.91 -10.22 12.91
C VAL A 66 -8.36 -11.51 13.48
N ARG A 67 -8.48 -11.68 14.79
CA ARG A 67 -8.00 -12.88 15.47
C ARG A 67 -8.79 -14.11 15.03
N LEU A 68 -8.10 -15.16 14.61
CA LEU A 68 -8.72 -16.40 14.11
C LEU A 68 -9.33 -17.27 15.22
N GLU A 69 -8.99 -17.02 16.48
CA GLU A 69 -9.56 -17.74 17.61
C GLU A 69 -11.03 -17.38 17.84
N ASP A 70 -11.35 -16.08 17.86
CA ASP A 70 -12.67 -15.58 18.27
C ASP A 70 -13.21 -14.43 17.42
N GLY A 71 -12.51 -14.05 16.36
CA GLY A 71 -12.93 -12.98 15.45
C GLY A 71 -12.75 -11.57 16.03
N ALA A 72 -12.06 -11.42 17.16
CA ALA A 72 -11.86 -10.11 17.78
C ALA A 72 -10.78 -9.29 17.07
N LYS A 73 -10.92 -7.96 17.12
CA LYS A 73 -9.90 -7.01 16.64
C LYS A 73 -8.86 -6.78 17.75
N PRO A 74 -7.59 -7.20 17.58
CA PRO A 74 -6.54 -6.84 18.51
C PRO A 74 -6.19 -5.36 18.35
N TYR A 75 -5.94 -4.68 19.47
CA TYR A 75 -5.37 -3.34 19.48
C TYR A 75 -4.47 -3.16 20.70
N GLN A 76 -3.44 -2.33 20.57
CA GLN A 76 -2.59 -1.97 21.70
C GLN A 76 -3.29 -0.87 22.50
N SER A 77 -3.68 -1.18 23.74
CA SER A 77 -4.33 -0.21 24.63
C SER A 77 -3.29 0.69 25.29
N MET A 78 -3.72 1.88 25.67
CA MET A 78 -2.92 2.85 26.39
C MET A 78 -3.65 3.21 27.69
N LYS A 79 -2.93 3.32 28.81
CA LYS A 79 -3.46 3.81 30.08
C LYS A 79 -2.76 5.10 30.48
N PHE A 80 -3.50 5.98 31.13
CA PHE A 80 -2.93 7.17 31.71
C PHE A 80 -2.22 6.84 33.02
N ASP A 81 -0.93 7.15 33.10
CA ASP A 81 -0.13 7.07 34.32
C ASP A 81 -0.16 8.44 35.02
N PRO A 82 -0.79 8.54 36.20
CA PRO A 82 -0.93 9.81 36.93
C PRO A 82 0.40 10.37 37.46
N ALA A 83 1.38 9.51 37.72
CA ALA A 83 2.68 9.92 38.26
C ALA A 83 3.52 10.58 37.17
N THR A 84 3.46 10.06 35.95
CA THR A 84 4.19 10.59 34.80
C THR A 84 3.36 11.54 33.93
N LYS A 85 2.05 11.61 34.15
CA LYS A 85 1.05 12.32 33.32
C LYS A 85 1.13 11.93 31.84
N LYS A 86 1.44 10.66 31.53
CA LYS A 86 1.59 10.13 30.16
C LYS A 86 0.66 8.96 29.92
N LEU A 87 0.27 8.78 28.65
CA LEU A 87 -0.30 7.52 28.18
C LEU A 87 0.85 6.52 27.98
N VAL A 88 0.80 5.40 28.67
CA VAL A 88 1.76 4.30 28.57
C VAL A 88 1.06 3.05 28.04
N PRO A 89 1.78 2.15 27.34
CA PRO A 89 1.19 0.89 26.89
C PRO A 89 0.53 0.15 28.05
N ASP A 90 -0.73 -0.23 27.87
CA ASP A 90 -1.54 -0.97 28.84
C ASP A 90 -1.81 -2.41 28.37
N GLY A 91 -0.88 -2.93 27.57
CA GLY A 91 -0.99 -4.24 26.96
C GLY A 91 -1.97 -4.29 25.79
N TRP A 92 -2.12 -5.50 25.24
CA TRP A 92 -3.04 -5.77 24.15
C TRP A 92 -4.45 -5.98 24.68
N LYS A 93 -5.41 -5.33 24.03
CA LYS A 93 -6.85 -5.50 24.28
C LYS A 93 -7.53 -5.92 22.98
N PHE A 94 -8.76 -6.38 23.13
CA PHE A 94 -9.53 -6.96 22.02
C PHE A 94 -10.90 -6.32 21.96
N THR A 95 -11.27 -5.81 20.79
CA THR A 95 -12.66 -5.44 20.51
C THR A 95 -13.39 -6.70 20.04
N ARG A 96 -14.23 -7.24 20.93
CA ARG A 96 -15.05 -8.43 20.67
C ARG A 96 -16.24 -8.09 19.78
N ASN A 97 -16.90 -9.13 19.25
CA ASN A 97 -18.10 -9.02 18.41
C ASN A 97 -17.88 -8.24 17.10
N THR A 98 -16.65 -8.22 16.58
CA THR A 98 -16.30 -7.55 15.31
C THR A 98 -16.51 -8.48 14.13
N GLN A 99 -15.66 -9.50 13.96
CA GLN A 99 -15.83 -10.51 12.91
C GLN A 99 -16.52 -11.76 13.48
N ARG A 100 -17.55 -12.27 12.81
CA ARG A 100 -18.22 -13.49 13.22
C ARG A 100 -17.40 -14.74 12.88
N MET A 101 -17.29 -15.62 13.86
CA MET A 101 -16.74 -16.97 13.74
C MET A 101 -17.84 -18.03 13.66
N HIS A 102 -17.52 -19.15 13.05
CA HIS A 102 -18.40 -20.30 12.89
C HIS A 102 -17.70 -21.57 13.34
N GLU A 103 -18.50 -22.52 13.81
CA GLU A 103 -17.98 -23.82 14.23
C GLU A 103 -17.56 -24.60 12.98
N VAL A 104 -16.36 -25.19 13.04
CA VAL A 104 -15.84 -26.04 11.98
C VAL A 104 -15.25 -27.31 12.56
N VAL A 105 -15.63 -28.45 12.00
CA VAL A 105 -15.12 -29.77 12.40
C VAL A 105 -14.64 -30.55 11.20
N LEU A 106 -13.54 -31.29 11.38
CA LEU A 106 -13.06 -32.26 10.42
C LEU A 106 -13.59 -33.64 10.83
N ARG A 107 -14.35 -34.30 9.95
CA ARG A 107 -14.80 -35.68 10.14
C ARG A 107 -13.97 -36.63 9.28
N GLU A 108 -13.53 -37.73 9.87
CA GLU A 108 -12.81 -38.80 9.18
C GLU A 108 -13.76 -39.59 8.26
N GLY A 109 -13.21 -40.19 7.20
CA GLY A 109 -13.97 -40.97 6.21
C GLY A 109 -13.99 -40.34 4.82
N ALA A 110 -14.56 -41.06 3.85
CA ALA A 110 -14.76 -40.56 2.49
C ALA A 110 -16.02 -39.70 2.42
N ALA A 111 -16.06 -38.75 1.48
CA ALA A 111 -17.29 -38.03 1.17
C ALA A 111 -18.40 -39.05 0.79
N PRO A 112 -19.65 -38.88 1.25
CA PRO A 112 -20.20 -37.67 1.89
C PRO A 112 -20.09 -37.63 3.42
N GLU A 113 -19.65 -38.69 4.09
CA GLU A 113 -19.66 -38.79 5.56
C GLU A 113 -18.44 -38.12 6.22
N GLY A 114 -17.29 -38.15 5.55
CA GLY A 114 -16.07 -37.44 5.95
C GLY A 114 -15.85 -36.12 5.20
N GLY A 115 -15.19 -35.15 5.84
CA GLY A 115 -14.93 -33.83 5.27
C GLY A 115 -14.89 -32.69 6.30
N ILE A 116 -14.82 -31.45 5.79
CA ILE A 116 -14.91 -30.23 6.61
C ILE A 116 -16.38 -29.85 6.71
N TRP A 117 -16.90 -29.80 7.92
CA TRP A 117 -18.28 -29.42 8.23
C TRP A 117 -18.29 -28.08 8.94
N VAL A 118 -19.13 -27.17 8.48
CA VAL A 118 -19.32 -25.83 9.08
C VAL A 118 -20.74 -25.74 9.63
N ARG A 119 -20.87 -25.30 10.88
CA ARG A 119 -22.16 -24.91 11.47
C ARG A 119 -22.15 -23.39 11.65
N LEU A 120 -23.09 -22.72 10.99
CA LEU A 120 -23.23 -21.27 11.12
C LEU A 120 -23.66 -20.90 12.54
N SER A 121 -22.89 -20.00 13.15
CA SER A 121 -23.30 -19.29 14.35
C SER A 121 -24.31 -18.21 13.98
N THR A 122 -25.50 -18.26 14.56
CA THR A 122 -26.59 -17.32 14.31
C THR A 122 -26.94 -16.46 15.52
N GLU A 123 -26.39 -16.77 16.69
CA GLU A 123 -26.66 -16.07 17.94
C GLU A 123 -25.73 -14.85 18.13
N GLY A 124 -26.22 -13.83 18.83
CA GLY A 124 -25.50 -12.58 19.06
C GLY A 124 -25.43 -11.68 17.82
N LYS A 125 -24.92 -10.46 17.99
CA LYS A 125 -24.77 -9.46 16.93
C LYS A 125 -23.29 -9.15 16.72
N PHE A 126 -22.83 -9.25 15.48
CA PHE A 126 -21.46 -8.98 15.08
C PHE A 126 -21.41 -7.89 14.00
N GLU A 127 -20.35 -7.08 13.98
CA GLU A 127 -20.19 -6.02 12.98
C GLU A 127 -20.11 -6.56 11.55
N SER A 128 -19.55 -7.76 11.33
CA SER A 128 -19.50 -8.39 10.00
C SER A 128 -20.85 -8.84 9.45
N ASP A 129 -21.90 -8.94 10.28
CA ASP A 129 -23.23 -9.40 9.83
C ASP A 129 -23.82 -8.54 8.71
N GLN A 130 -23.52 -7.24 8.71
CA GLN A 130 -23.99 -6.30 7.69
C GLN A 130 -23.39 -6.58 6.30
N PHE A 131 -22.27 -7.31 6.23
CA PHE A 131 -21.57 -7.59 4.98
C PHE A 131 -21.61 -9.07 4.59
N ALA A 132 -21.93 -9.97 5.51
CA ALA A 132 -21.77 -11.42 5.34
C ALA A 132 -22.59 -12.05 4.20
N TYR A 133 -23.58 -11.33 3.67
CA TYR A 133 -24.47 -11.75 2.56
C TYR A 133 -24.24 -10.94 1.27
N ASN A 134 -23.18 -10.13 1.21
CA ASN A 134 -22.94 -9.25 0.08
C ASN A 134 -22.25 -10.00 -1.07
N ASP A 135 -23.03 -10.39 -2.08
CA ASP A 135 -22.55 -11.09 -3.29
C ASP A 135 -21.41 -10.35 -4.02
N ASN A 136 -21.42 -9.02 -4.03
CA ASN A 136 -20.38 -8.25 -4.71
C ASN A 136 -19.06 -8.28 -3.93
N ALA A 137 -19.13 -8.19 -2.60
CA ALA A 137 -17.96 -8.38 -1.75
C ALA A 137 -17.44 -9.83 -1.80
N ALA A 138 -18.34 -10.81 -1.87
CA ALA A 138 -17.98 -12.21 -2.07
C ALA A 138 -17.32 -12.47 -3.43
N LYS A 139 -17.78 -11.81 -4.50
CA LYS A 139 -17.10 -11.86 -5.81
C LYS A 139 -15.66 -11.34 -5.72
N ASN A 140 -15.38 -10.32 -4.89
CA ASN A 140 -14.01 -9.85 -4.69
C ASN A 140 -13.14 -10.89 -3.97
N VAL A 141 -13.71 -11.61 -2.99
CA VAL A 141 -13.05 -12.77 -2.36
C VAL A 141 -12.77 -13.86 -3.39
N ALA A 142 -13.77 -14.26 -4.17
CA ALA A 142 -13.66 -15.33 -5.17
C ALA A 142 -12.70 -14.98 -6.32
N ARG A 143 -12.61 -13.70 -6.69
CA ARG A 143 -11.69 -13.19 -7.72
C ARG A 143 -10.26 -12.96 -7.22
N GLY A 144 -10.04 -13.03 -5.90
CA GLY A 144 -8.76 -12.66 -5.31
C GLY A 144 -8.44 -11.16 -5.46
N ASP A 145 -9.46 -10.31 -5.57
CA ASP A 145 -9.30 -8.89 -5.81
C ASP A 145 -8.87 -8.15 -4.53
N ARG A 146 -7.61 -7.74 -4.46
CA ARG A 146 -7.05 -7.01 -3.32
C ARG A 146 -7.16 -5.48 -3.48
N THR A 147 -7.82 -4.98 -4.52
CA THR A 147 -7.91 -3.54 -4.83
C THR A 147 -9.13 -2.91 -4.18
N PHE A 148 -8.93 -1.79 -3.47
CA PHE A 148 -9.99 -1.00 -2.86
C PHE A 148 -10.54 -0.01 -3.89
N ALA A 149 -11.82 -0.12 -4.27
CA ALA A 149 -12.49 0.86 -5.12
C ALA A 149 -13.25 1.89 -4.24
N PRO A 150 -13.08 3.22 -4.45
CA PRO A 150 -13.60 4.24 -3.52
C PRO A 150 -15.13 4.28 -3.36
N ASP A 151 -15.88 3.72 -4.32
CA ASP A 151 -17.32 4.02 -4.47
C ASP A 151 -18.27 2.85 -4.21
N GLY A 152 -17.78 1.69 -3.72
CA GLY A 152 -18.66 0.56 -3.36
C GLY A 152 -19.53 -0.02 -4.48
N LYS A 153 -19.28 0.34 -5.75
CA LYS A 153 -19.97 -0.20 -6.93
C LYS A 153 -19.00 -0.94 -7.85
N SER A 154 -19.33 -2.19 -8.16
CA SER A 154 -18.66 -2.96 -9.22
C SER A 154 -18.90 -2.28 -10.58
N PRO A 155 -17.93 -2.27 -11.51
CA PRO A 155 -18.18 -1.84 -12.88
C PRO A 155 -19.25 -2.76 -13.52
N GLU A 156 -20.19 -2.12 -14.22
CA GLU A 156 -21.33 -2.75 -14.88
C GLU A 156 -20.87 -3.81 -15.90
N SER A 157 -21.57 -4.94 -15.92
CA SER A 157 -21.35 -6.03 -16.89
C SER A 157 -22.18 -5.76 -18.15
N PRO A 158 -21.67 -6.06 -19.37
CA PRO A 158 -22.50 -6.01 -20.55
C PRO A 158 -23.54 -7.15 -20.52
N GLU A 159 -24.73 -6.84 -21.00
CA GLU A 159 -25.88 -7.75 -21.07
C GLU A 159 -25.72 -8.89 -22.10
N LYS A 160 -26.36 -10.01 -21.74
CA LYS A 160 -27.19 -10.93 -22.55
C LYS A 160 -26.66 -12.27 -23.09
N SER A 161 -27.46 -13.27 -22.67
CA SER A 161 -28.06 -14.38 -23.45
C SER A 161 -27.33 -15.73 -23.46
N GLY A 162 -28.12 -16.79 -23.26
CA GLY A 162 -27.70 -18.18 -23.44
C GLY A 162 -28.20 -19.14 -22.37
N THR A 163 -29.33 -19.76 -22.63
CA THR A 163 -29.98 -20.81 -21.83
C THR A 163 -29.12 -22.05 -21.56
N SER A 164 -29.13 -22.50 -20.30
CA SER A 164 -29.24 -23.89 -19.84
C SER A 164 -28.56 -25.01 -20.66
N GLY A 165 -27.47 -25.56 -20.10
CA GLY A 165 -26.95 -26.88 -20.45
C GLY A 165 -25.99 -27.40 -19.38
N TYR A 166 -26.51 -27.85 -18.24
CA TYR A 166 -25.70 -28.47 -17.19
C TYR A 166 -25.09 -29.79 -17.71
N LYS A 167 -23.77 -29.95 -17.57
CA LYS A 167 -23.08 -31.25 -17.64
C LYS A 167 -22.47 -31.59 -16.27
N ARG A 168 -22.57 -32.86 -15.86
CA ARG A 168 -22.08 -33.36 -14.57
C ARG A 168 -20.55 -33.42 -14.54
N SER A 169 -19.99 -33.21 -13.34
CA SER A 169 -18.55 -33.11 -13.03
C SER A 169 -17.68 -34.28 -13.51
N GLY A 170 -18.25 -35.45 -13.80
CA GLY A 170 -17.51 -36.62 -14.26
C GLY A 170 -17.03 -36.54 -15.72
N GLU A 171 -17.78 -35.90 -16.63
CA GLU A 171 -17.41 -35.82 -18.06
C GLU A 171 -16.25 -34.86 -18.31
N VAL A 172 -16.16 -33.78 -17.52
CA VAL A 172 -15.08 -32.77 -17.64
C VAL A 172 -13.72 -33.32 -17.20
N ILE A 173 -13.71 -34.24 -16.23
CA ILE A 173 -12.48 -34.79 -15.64
C ILE A 173 -11.81 -35.82 -16.54
N ALA A 174 -12.58 -36.60 -17.31
CA ALA A 174 -12.06 -37.59 -18.24
C ALA A 174 -11.34 -36.94 -19.45
N GLU A 175 -11.88 -35.82 -19.95
CA GLU A 175 -11.30 -35.08 -21.08
C GLU A 175 -10.02 -34.30 -20.70
N MET A 176 -9.94 -33.82 -19.45
CA MET A 176 -8.76 -33.12 -18.94
C MET A 176 -7.56 -34.05 -18.69
N ARG A 177 -7.80 -35.31 -18.28
CA ARG A 177 -6.72 -36.29 -18.08
C ARG A 177 -6.09 -36.76 -19.40
N ALA A 178 -6.87 -36.85 -20.48
CA ALA A 178 -6.34 -37.21 -21.80
C ALA A 178 -5.43 -36.14 -22.40
N LYS A 179 -5.66 -34.85 -22.08
CA LYS A 179 -4.85 -33.71 -22.57
C LYS A 179 -3.56 -33.49 -21.78
N ALA A 180 -3.51 -33.87 -20.51
CA ALA A 180 -2.36 -33.64 -19.63
C ALA A 180 -1.15 -34.55 -19.91
N SER A 181 -1.34 -35.71 -20.56
CA SER A 181 -0.26 -36.69 -20.76
C SER A 181 0.60 -36.45 -22.01
N ALA A 182 0.36 -35.38 -22.80
CA ALA A 182 0.91 -35.26 -24.15
C ALA A 182 1.83 -34.05 -24.43
N GLN A 183 2.11 -33.13 -23.50
CA GLN A 183 2.90 -31.93 -23.83
C GLN A 183 4.06 -31.63 -22.88
N LYS A 184 5.29 -31.72 -23.43
CA LYS A 184 6.52 -31.15 -22.87
C LYS A 184 6.33 -29.63 -22.67
N MET A 185 6.74 -29.12 -21.51
CA MET A 185 6.74 -27.68 -21.21
C MET A 185 7.60 -26.91 -22.23
N PRO A 186 7.10 -25.81 -22.82
CA PRO A 186 7.95 -24.88 -23.57
C PRO A 186 8.80 -24.03 -22.61
N PRO A 187 9.97 -23.53 -23.06
CA PRO A 187 10.79 -22.64 -22.27
C PRO A 187 10.07 -21.29 -22.01
N PRO A 188 10.46 -20.55 -20.96
CA PRO A 188 9.82 -19.27 -20.63
C PRO A 188 9.95 -18.28 -21.80
N PRO A 189 8.93 -17.44 -22.05
CA PRO A 189 8.99 -16.45 -23.12
C PRO A 189 10.14 -15.46 -22.87
N ALA A 190 10.92 -15.20 -23.93
CA ALA A 190 12.02 -14.26 -23.89
C ALA A 190 11.51 -12.84 -23.59
N LEU A 191 12.24 -12.12 -22.73
CA LEU A 191 12.09 -10.68 -22.55
C LEU A 191 12.34 -9.97 -23.89
N LEU A 192 11.47 -9.00 -24.22
CA LEU A 192 11.54 -8.25 -25.48
C LEU A 192 12.92 -7.58 -25.66
N THR A 193 13.60 -7.86 -26.78
CA THR A 193 14.92 -7.31 -27.15
C THR A 193 14.86 -6.27 -28.28
N GLN A 194 13.68 -5.78 -28.66
CA GLN A 194 13.58 -4.78 -29.73
C GLN A 194 14.05 -3.39 -29.26
N PRO A 195 14.62 -2.56 -30.15
CA PRO A 195 14.88 -1.16 -29.86
C PRO A 195 13.54 -0.45 -29.69
N ALA A 196 13.06 -0.34 -28.44
CA ALA A 196 11.96 0.56 -28.12
C ALA A 196 12.38 1.97 -28.54
N THR A 197 11.63 2.59 -29.46
CA THR A 197 11.69 4.03 -29.69
C THR A 197 11.49 4.71 -28.35
N LEU A 198 12.39 5.62 -27.98
CA LEU A 198 12.26 6.38 -26.74
C LEU A 198 10.97 7.22 -26.83
N GLN A 199 10.16 7.21 -25.78
CA GLN A 199 8.87 7.91 -25.73
C GLN A 199 8.75 8.75 -24.46
N SER A 200 7.97 9.84 -24.53
CA SER A 200 7.51 10.57 -23.36
C SER A 200 6.49 9.76 -22.57
N LEU A 201 6.33 10.09 -21.29
CA LEU A 201 5.22 9.62 -20.47
C LEU A 201 3.88 10.12 -21.03
N HIS A 202 2.83 9.32 -20.85
CA HIS A 202 1.46 9.67 -21.18
C HIS A 202 0.50 9.26 -20.05
N PRO A 203 -0.45 10.12 -19.64
CA PRO A 203 -1.25 9.90 -18.43
C PRO A 203 -2.22 8.73 -18.53
N LEU A 204 -2.67 8.40 -19.75
CA LEU A 204 -3.65 7.33 -20.00
C LEU A 204 -3.06 6.11 -20.71
N GLU A 205 -1.83 6.20 -21.21
CA GLU A 205 -1.22 5.13 -22.01
C GLU A 205 -0.02 4.55 -21.28
N TRP A 206 0.03 3.22 -21.24
CA TRP A 206 1.20 2.49 -20.78
C TRP A 206 2.26 2.49 -21.87
N ARG A 207 3.45 2.99 -21.56
CA ARG A 207 4.58 3.03 -22.49
C ARG A 207 5.79 2.32 -21.90
N PRO A 208 6.60 1.62 -22.71
CA PRO A 208 7.76 0.91 -22.20
C PRO A 208 8.94 1.87 -21.97
N PHE A 209 9.55 1.78 -20.79
CA PHE A 209 10.72 2.56 -20.39
C PHE A 209 11.91 1.66 -20.11
N ARG A 210 13.05 2.00 -20.73
CA ARG A 210 14.30 1.26 -20.58
C ARG A 210 15.01 1.65 -19.30
N LEU A 211 15.34 0.66 -18.46
CA LEU A 211 16.24 0.85 -17.33
C LEU A 211 17.66 1.10 -17.85
N LEU A 212 18.24 2.25 -17.54
CA LEU A 212 19.61 2.60 -17.89
C LEU A 212 20.59 2.12 -16.83
N SER A 213 20.25 2.28 -15.55
CA SER A 213 21.10 1.90 -14.44
C SER A 213 20.30 1.75 -13.15
N LYS A 214 20.83 1.00 -12.18
CA LYS A 214 20.34 0.99 -10.81
C LYS A 214 21.50 1.13 -9.82
N LYS A 215 21.27 1.81 -8.69
CA LYS A 215 22.27 2.04 -7.63
C LYS A 215 21.58 1.96 -6.26
N GLN A 216 22.22 1.31 -5.29
CA GLN A 216 21.74 1.34 -3.91
C GLN A 216 21.92 2.75 -3.33
N LEU A 217 20.85 3.29 -2.74
CA LEU A 217 20.82 4.64 -2.17
C LEU A 217 21.04 4.62 -0.66
N ALA A 218 20.25 3.81 0.06
CA ALA A 218 20.32 3.65 1.52
C ALA A 218 19.61 2.35 1.90
N GLY A 219 20.22 1.48 2.71
CA GLY A 219 19.59 0.24 3.18
C GLY A 219 18.93 -0.55 2.04
N SER A 220 17.62 -0.77 2.15
CA SER A 220 16.80 -1.43 1.12
C SER A 220 16.28 -0.51 -0.01
N VAL A 221 16.63 0.78 -0.03
CA VAL A 221 16.21 1.77 -1.02
C VAL A 221 17.22 1.84 -2.18
N TRP A 222 16.71 1.72 -3.41
CA TRP A 222 17.48 1.73 -4.64
C TRP A 222 16.98 2.80 -5.60
N LEU A 223 17.90 3.46 -6.28
CA LEU A 223 17.63 4.39 -7.36
C LEU A 223 17.64 3.64 -8.70
N PHE A 224 16.56 3.74 -9.48
CA PHE A 224 16.40 3.17 -10.81
C PHE A 224 16.28 4.31 -11.82
N ARG A 225 17.19 4.37 -12.79
CA ARG A 225 17.20 5.38 -13.85
C ARG A 225 16.56 4.86 -15.12
N PHE A 226 15.55 5.55 -15.62
CA PHE A 226 14.85 5.20 -16.85
C PHE A 226 15.12 6.21 -17.96
N ALA A 227 15.19 5.74 -19.20
CA ALA A 227 15.47 6.56 -20.37
C ALA A 227 14.25 7.40 -20.81
N LEU A 228 14.49 8.64 -21.20
CA LEU A 228 13.59 9.48 -22.00
C LEU A 228 14.28 9.77 -23.35
N PRO A 229 13.56 10.27 -24.37
CA PRO A 229 14.21 10.90 -25.51
C PRO A 229 15.20 11.98 -25.04
N THR A 230 16.35 12.07 -25.70
CA THR A 230 17.50 12.89 -25.26
C THR A 230 17.16 14.37 -25.06
N ASP A 231 16.21 14.88 -25.83
CA ASP A 231 15.70 16.25 -25.83
C ASP A 231 14.46 16.44 -24.94
N GLN A 232 13.94 15.37 -24.33
CA GLN A 232 12.73 15.41 -23.51
C GLN A 232 13.02 15.33 -22.02
N GLN A 233 12.17 16.00 -21.26
CA GLN A 233 12.14 16.06 -19.80
C GLN A 233 10.77 15.63 -19.28
N LEU A 234 10.64 15.41 -17.97
CA LEU A 234 9.32 15.17 -17.37
C LEU A 234 8.43 16.44 -17.42
N GLY A 235 9.00 17.60 -17.08
CA GLY A 235 8.44 18.94 -17.38
C GLY A 235 7.11 19.35 -16.72
N TRP A 236 6.53 18.52 -15.87
CA TRP A 236 5.32 18.78 -15.07
C TRP A 236 5.59 19.51 -13.75
N SER A 237 4.51 19.96 -13.07
CA SER A 237 4.56 20.44 -11.68
C SER A 237 4.93 19.32 -10.71
N SER A 238 5.58 19.66 -9.60
CA SER A 238 5.90 18.73 -8.51
C SER A 238 4.64 18.23 -7.76
N LEU A 239 4.85 17.25 -6.87
CA LEU A 239 3.82 16.46 -6.19
C LEU A 239 2.98 15.59 -7.14
N ARG A 240 3.62 15.09 -8.20
CA ARG A 240 3.00 14.20 -9.17
C ARG A 240 3.81 12.92 -9.34
N HIS A 241 3.12 11.84 -9.64
CA HIS A 241 3.69 10.49 -9.68
C HIS A 241 3.43 9.78 -11.00
N VAL A 242 4.14 8.68 -11.19
CA VAL A 242 3.91 7.72 -12.27
C VAL A 242 3.35 6.43 -11.69
N ARG A 243 2.67 5.64 -12.52
CA ARG A 243 2.35 4.25 -12.20
C ARG A 243 3.21 3.33 -13.06
N MET A 244 3.84 2.36 -12.42
CA MET A 244 4.64 1.32 -13.07
C MET A 244 3.86 0.01 -13.04
N ARG A 245 3.95 -0.75 -14.13
CA ARG A 245 3.33 -2.06 -14.28
C ARG A 245 4.37 -3.11 -14.64
N ILE A 246 4.33 -4.24 -13.95
CA ILE A 246 5.09 -5.44 -14.30
C ILE A 246 4.12 -6.62 -14.54
N PRO A 247 4.10 -7.20 -15.76
CA PRO A 247 3.27 -8.37 -16.06
C PRO A 247 3.58 -9.56 -15.15
N LEU A 248 2.57 -10.30 -14.69
CA LEU A 248 2.74 -11.55 -13.96
C LEU A 248 2.62 -12.74 -14.93
N PRO A 249 3.44 -13.80 -14.79
CA PRO A 249 3.20 -15.04 -15.52
C PRO A 249 1.84 -15.58 -15.06
N LYS A 250 0.91 -15.70 -16.01
CA LYS A 250 -0.38 -16.35 -15.79
C LYS A 250 -0.11 -17.83 -15.56
N MET A 251 -0.28 -18.33 -14.34
CA MET A 251 -0.05 -19.75 -14.06
C MET A 251 -1.17 -20.65 -14.61
N ASP A 252 -2.37 -20.12 -14.87
CA ASP A 252 -3.53 -20.90 -15.31
C ASP A 252 -4.67 -20.06 -15.94
N GLY A 253 -4.40 -18.79 -16.28
CA GLY A 253 -5.42 -17.86 -16.77
C GLY A 253 -6.25 -17.19 -15.65
N THR A 254 -6.00 -17.52 -14.38
CA THR A 254 -6.56 -16.84 -13.21
C THR A 254 -5.50 -15.99 -12.50
N GLY A 255 -5.93 -14.87 -11.89
CA GLY A 255 -5.06 -13.86 -11.27
C GLY A 255 -4.80 -12.61 -12.14
N PRO A 256 -4.35 -11.49 -11.53
CA PRO A 256 -4.11 -10.26 -12.25
C PRO A 256 -2.97 -10.44 -13.26
N ALA A 257 -3.17 -9.97 -14.50
CA ALA A 257 -2.17 -10.10 -15.56
C ALA A 257 -0.89 -9.28 -15.30
N ALA A 258 -0.92 -8.37 -14.33
CA ALA A 258 0.20 -7.53 -13.93
C ALA A 258 0.06 -7.03 -12.49
N VAL A 259 1.17 -6.57 -11.91
CA VAL A 259 1.19 -5.79 -10.66
C VAL A 259 1.50 -4.35 -11.01
N GLU A 260 0.73 -3.43 -10.43
CA GLU A 260 0.90 -1.99 -10.61
C GLU A 260 1.25 -1.32 -9.29
N ARG A 261 2.19 -0.37 -9.29
CA ARG A 261 2.52 0.45 -8.12
C ARG A 261 2.84 1.88 -8.55
N GLU A 262 2.62 2.79 -7.63
CA GLU A 262 2.83 4.22 -7.81
C GLU A 262 4.20 4.63 -7.26
N TYR A 263 4.90 5.48 -8.01
CA TYR A 263 6.23 5.96 -7.68
C TYR A 263 6.36 7.43 -8.05
N THR A 264 6.97 8.21 -7.17
CA THR A 264 7.25 9.62 -7.43
C THR A 264 8.67 9.78 -7.96
N PRO A 265 8.86 10.36 -9.16
CA PRO A 265 10.20 10.65 -9.66
C PRO A 265 10.97 11.61 -8.77
N VAL A 266 12.25 11.27 -8.53
CA VAL A 266 13.17 11.96 -7.60
C VAL A 266 14.34 12.63 -8.32
N SER A 267 14.33 12.63 -9.66
CA SER A 267 15.23 13.44 -10.47
C SER A 267 14.65 14.83 -10.70
N PRO A 268 15.47 15.87 -10.93
CA PRO A 268 14.99 17.19 -11.33
C PRO A 268 14.01 17.08 -12.51
N LEU A 269 12.86 17.74 -12.41
CA LEU A 269 11.78 17.61 -13.39
C LEU A 269 12.17 18.15 -14.79
N GLY A 270 13.13 19.06 -14.84
CA GLY A 270 13.75 19.58 -16.07
C GLY A 270 14.95 18.78 -16.56
N ARG A 271 15.29 17.63 -15.96
CA ARG A 271 16.37 16.77 -16.47
C ARG A 271 15.96 16.18 -17.82
N THR A 272 16.83 16.32 -18.81
CA THR A 272 16.62 15.73 -20.14
C THR A 272 17.15 14.30 -20.22
N GLY A 273 16.56 13.49 -21.10
CA GLY A 273 17.04 12.15 -21.47
C GLY A 273 16.86 11.06 -20.42
N SER A 274 16.48 11.38 -19.18
CA SER A 274 16.20 10.37 -18.15
C SER A 274 15.44 10.90 -16.94
N PHE A 275 14.83 9.99 -16.20
CA PHE A 275 14.31 10.25 -14.86
C PHE A 275 14.68 9.11 -13.90
N ASP A 276 14.69 9.42 -12.60
CA ASP A 276 15.05 8.46 -11.56
C ASP A 276 13.85 8.17 -10.65
N LEU A 277 13.64 6.90 -10.30
CA LEU A 277 12.70 6.45 -9.27
C LEU A 277 13.50 5.87 -8.09
N ALA A 278 13.22 6.35 -6.87
CA ALA A 278 13.72 5.71 -5.66
C ALA A 278 12.69 4.70 -5.15
N VAL A 279 13.09 3.44 -5.03
CA VAL A 279 12.22 2.31 -4.72
C VAL A 279 12.80 1.53 -3.55
N LYS A 280 12.00 1.37 -2.50
CA LYS A 280 12.32 0.44 -1.41
C LYS A 280 12.06 -1.00 -1.86
N ILE A 281 13.08 -1.84 -1.79
CA ILE A 281 13.02 -3.23 -2.19
C ILE A 281 12.49 -4.08 -1.04
N TYR A 282 11.39 -4.77 -1.32
CA TYR A 282 10.84 -5.81 -0.45
C TYR A 282 11.13 -7.15 -1.17
N PRO A 283 11.97 -8.04 -0.60
CA PRO A 283 12.34 -9.29 -1.27
C PRO A 283 11.16 -10.18 -1.65
N GLU A 284 10.10 -10.16 -0.84
CA GLU A 284 8.85 -10.89 -1.08
C GLU A 284 7.81 -10.06 -1.87
N GLY A 285 8.14 -8.82 -2.24
CA GLY A 285 7.24 -7.92 -2.94
C GLY A 285 7.09 -8.30 -4.42
N MET A 286 5.86 -8.48 -4.89
CA MET A 286 5.59 -8.98 -6.25
C MET A 286 6.24 -8.15 -7.38
N LEU A 287 6.31 -6.82 -7.20
CA LEU A 287 6.92 -5.90 -8.16
C LEU A 287 8.39 -5.60 -7.81
N THR A 288 8.65 -5.25 -6.54
CA THR A 288 9.98 -4.80 -6.11
C THR A 288 11.03 -5.91 -6.14
N ALA A 289 10.66 -7.17 -5.90
CA ALA A 289 11.57 -8.31 -6.08
C ALA A 289 12.02 -8.49 -7.54
N ARG A 290 11.17 -8.12 -8.51
CA ARG A 290 11.52 -8.16 -9.93
C ARG A 290 12.40 -6.99 -10.33
N LEU A 291 12.09 -5.78 -9.84
CA LEU A 291 12.96 -4.61 -10.03
C LEU A 291 14.36 -4.87 -9.46
N ALA A 292 14.46 -5.49 -8.29
CA ALA A 292 15.74 -5.86 -7.69
C ALA A 292 16.60 -6.74 -8.62
N LYS A 293 15.96 -7.64 -9.38
CA LYS A 293 16.62 -8.54 -10.35
C LYS A 293 16.76 -7.95 -11.75
N MET A 294 16.12 -6.81 -12.02
CA MET A 294 16.12 -6.18 -13.34
C MET A 294 17.52 -5.69 -13.72
N ALA A 295 17.97 -6.01 -14.94
CA ALA A 295 19.26 -5.59 -15.48
C ALA A 295 19.09 -4.33 -16.36
N PRO A 296 20.12 -3.47 -16.46
CA PRO A 296 20.17 -2.41 -17.46
C PRO A 296 19.83 -2.94 -18.87
N GLY A 297 19.07 -2.15 -19.62
CA GLY A 297 18.57 -2.48 -20.95
C GLY A 297 17.17 -3.09 -20.97
N GLN A 298 16.67 -3.64 -19.85
CA GLN A 298 15.31 -4.19 -19.75
C GLN A 298 14.25 -3.08 -19.70
N LEU A 299 13.00 -3.44 -20.03
CA LEU A 299 11.86 -2.52 -20.11
C LEU A 299 10.86 -2.74 -18.96
N VAL A 300 10.19 -1.67 -18.54
CA VAL A 300 8.98 -1.69 -17.69
C VAL A 300 7.92 -0.76 -18.27
N ASP A 301 6.65 -1.11 -18.13
CA ASP A 301 5.56 -0.24 -18.56
C ASP A 301 5.33 0.84 -17.50
N ILE A 302 5.27 2.10 -17.93
CA ILE A 302 5.00 3.25 -17.05
C ILE A 302 3.98 4.17 -17.73
N CYS A 303 3.03 4.69 -16.95
CA CYS A 303 2.14 5.77 -17.36
C CYS A 303 2.21 6.93 -16.35
N GLY A 304 1.84 8.12 -16.82
CA GLY A 304 1.86 9.36 -16.06
C GLY A 304 1.95 10.57 -17.01
N PRO A 305 1.70 11.79 -16.56
CA PRO A 305 1.46 12.17 -15.17
C PRO A 305 0.22 11.69 -14.45
N LEU A 306 0.34 11.31 -13.18
CA LEU A 306 -0.78 11.09 -12.26
C LEU A 306 -0.73 12.04 -11.05
N GLY A 307 -1.76 12.02 -10.22
CA GLY A 307 -1.90 12.85 -9.02
C GLY A 307 -3.05 13.86 -9.11
N ASP A 308 -3.63 14.15 -7.95
CA ASP A 308 -4.83 14.97 -7.81
C ASP A 308 -4.53 16.44 -7.52
N PHE A 309 -3.26 16.85 -7.64
CA PHE A 309 -2.81 18.17 -7.23
C PHE A 309 -2.02 18.87 -8.34
N THR A 310 -2.22 20.19 -8.43
CA THR A 310 -1.26 21.11 -9.06
C THR A 310 -0.60 21.91 -7.96
N PHE A 311 0.72 22.02 -8.01
CA PHE A 311 1.52 22.66 -6.98
C PHE A 311 2.44 23.73 -7.58
N SER A 312 2.58 24.87 -6.91
CA SER A 312 3.41 25.98 -7.37
C SER A 312 4.13 26.70 -6.23
N TRP A 313 5.46 26.72 -6.28
CA TRP A 313 6.32 27.50 -5.37
C TRP A 313 6.25 29.02 -5.62
N SER A 314 6.02 29.44 -6.87
CA SER A 314 5.95 30.86 -7.23
C SER A 314 4.63 31.47 -6.78
N ALA A 315 3.52 30.80 -7.06
CA ALA A 315 2.19 31.22 -6.61
C ALA A 315 1.93 30.91 -5.13
N LYS A 316 2.75 30.02 -4.54
CA LYS A 316 2.56 29.45 -3.20
C LYS A 316 1.19 28.81 -3.01
N THR A 317 0.81 27.99 -3.98
CA THR A 317 -0.50 27.35 -4.03
C THR A 317 -0.41 25.84 -4.23
N LEU A 318 -1.39 25.15 -3.66
CA LEU A 318 -1.74 23.77 -3.99
C LEU A 318 -3.23 23.72 -4.32
N THR A 319 -3.56 23.24 -5.52
CA THR A 319 -4.94 23.16 -6.03
C THR A 319 -5.31 21.71 -6.29
N ARG A 320 -6.46 21.26 -5.78
CA ARG A 320 -6.97 19.90 -6.00
C ARG A 320 -7.76 19.81 -7.31
N LEU A 321 -7.53 18.76 -8.10
CA LEU A 321 -8.01 18.57 -9.47
C LEU A 321 -9.36 17.82 -9.62
N VAL A 322 -10.12 17.59 -8.54
CA VAL A 322 -11.38 16.81 -8.59
C VAL A 322 -12.59 17.62 -9.10
N LYS A 323 -13.50 16.93 -9.80
CA LYS A 323 -14.67 17.41 -10.58
C LYS A 323 -15.84 18.04 -9.79
N SER A 324 -15.59 18.85 -8.76
CA SER A 324 -16.63 19.62 -8.05
C SER A 324 -16.35 21.13 -8.19
N PRO A 325 -17.37 22.00 -8.34
CA PRO A 325 -17.21 23.46 -8.56
C PRO A 325 -16.56 24.24 -7.41
N LEU A 326 -16.06 23.57 -6.37
CA LEU A 326 -15.23 24.14 -5.31
C LEU A 326 -13.79 23.66 -5.52
N GLU A 327 -13.10 24.21 -6.51
CA GLU A 327 -11.64 24.10 -6.62
C GLU A 327 -11.00 24.70 -5.35
N GLN A 328 -10.69 23.85 -4.36
CA GLN A 328 -9.98 24.29 -3.16
C GLN A 328 -8.51 24.53 -3.52
N THR A 329 -8.20 25.79 -3.81
CA THR A 329 -6.83 26.29 -3.88
C THR A 329 -6.40 26.72 -2.48
N LEU A 330 -5.42 26.02 -1.93
CA LEU A 330 -4.79 26.36 -0.67
C LEU A 330 -3.58 27.24 -0.92
N LYS A 331 -3.42 28.30 -0.12
CA LYS A 331 -2.21 29.14 -0.11
C LYS A 331 -1.33 28.75 1.07
N PHE A 332 -0.03 28.95 0.95
CA PHE A 332 0.90 28.67 2.04
C PHE A 332 2.04 29.69 2.12
N ASN A 333 2.55 29.93 3.32
CA ASN A 333 3.85 30.58 3.55
C ASN A 333 4.87 29.61 4.15
N SER A 334 4.39 28.45 4.62
CA SER A 334 5.20 27.39 5.21
C SER A 334 4.69 26.03 4.72
N ILE A 335 5.60 25.10 4.49
CA ILE A 335 5.26 23.70 4.19
C ILE A 335 5.93 22.79 5.21
N VAL A 336 5.18 21.81 5.71
CA VAL A 336 5.69 20.74 6.54
C VAL A 336 5.47 19.41 5.83
N PHE A 337 6.54 18.70 5.49
CA PHE A 337 6.49 17.32 5.04
C PHE A 337 6.65 16.40 6.25
N VAL A 338 5.66 15.56 6.53
CA VAL A 338 5.74 14.51 7.55
C VAL A 338 5.73 13.17 6.84
N VAL A 339 6.90 12.55 6.72
CA VAL A 339 7.12 11.43 5.81
C VAL A 339 7.72 10.22 6.48
N ALA A 340 7.34 9.02 6.03
CA ALA A 340 7.87 7.76 6.52
C ALA A 340 8.35 6.82 5.42
N GLY A 341 9.55 6.27 5.56
CA GLY A 341 10.14 5.31 4.62
C GLY A 341 10.22 5.86 3.18
N SER A 342 9.61 5.16 2.21
CA SER A 342 9.55 5.58 0.81
C SER A 342 8.64 6.78 0.55
N GLY A 343 7.81 7.17 1.53
CA GLY A 343 6.97 8.37 1.47
C GLY A 343 7.76 9.68 1.45
N VAL A 344 9.09 9.64 1.59
CA VAL A 344 9.97 10.80 1.39
C VAL A 344 10.00 11.27 -0.07
N THR A 345 9.69 10.40 -1.04
CA THR A 345 9.92 10.67 -2.46
C THR A 345 9.13 11.87 -3.03
N PRO A 346 7.86 12.12 -2.66
CA PRO A 346 7.18 13.38 -3.01
C PRO A 346 7.84 14.62 -2.40
N ALA A 347 8.35 14.53 -1.17
CA ALA A 347 9.08 15.64 -0.55
C ALA A 347 10.37 15.95 -1.32
N ILE A 348 11.14 14.93 -1.72
CA ILE A 348 12.35 15.11 -2.54
C ILE A 348 12.02 15.79 -3.87
N GLN A 349 10.96 15.36 -4.56
CA GLN A 349 10.55 15.98 -5.81
C GLN A 349 10.21 17.47 -5.62
N ALA A 350 9.43 17.79 -4.59
CA ALA A 350 9.06 19.17 -4.26
C ALA A 350 10.27 20.01 -3.87
N LEU A 351 11.21 19.48 -3.09
CA LEU A 351 12.44 20.19 -2.67
C LEU A 351 13.38 20.48 -3.84
N GLN A 352 13.53 19.54 -4.78
CA GLN A 352 14.31 19.79 -5.99
C GLN A 352 13.69 20.89 -6.84
N ASP A 353 12.36 20.89 -6.98
CA ASP A 353 11.60 21.93 -7.66
C ASP A 353 11.71 23.29 -6.92
N TRP A 354 11.73 23.29 -5.59
CA TRP A 354 11.92 24.49 -4.78
C TRP A 354 13.26 25.18 -5.05
N VAL A 355 14.33 24.38 -5.15
CA VAL A 355 15.66 24.87 -5.49
C VAL A 355 15.71 25.32 -6.96
N ALA A 356 15.23 24.49 -7.89
CA ALA A 356 15.28 24.75 -9.32
C ALA A 356 14.46 26.00 -9.73
N SER A 357 13.35 26.26 -9.05
CA SER A 357 12.54 27.47 -9.26
C SER A 357 13.18 28.76 -8.73
N GLY A 358 14.34 28.68 -8.06
CA GLY A 358 15.02 29.84 -7.46
C GLY A 358 14.25 30.45 -6.29
N ARG A 359 13.40 29.64 -5.62
CA ARG A 359 12.57 30.04 -4.48
C ARG A 359 13.17 29.61 -3.14
N ALA A 360 14.12 28.68 -3.17
CA ALA A 360 14.88 28.28 -1.99
C ALA A 360 15.55 29.48 -1.30
N GLY A 361 15.42 29.54 0.03
CA GLY A 361 15.97 30.63 0.84
C GLY A 361 15.20 31.96 0.80
N ARG A 362 14.10 32.07 0.03
CA ARG A 362 13.37 33.34 -0.10
C ARG A 362 12.22 33.47 0.89
N ASP A 363 11.03 33.05 0.49
CA ASP A 363 9.76 33.49 1.07
C ASP A 363 8.81 32.34 1.43
N VAL A 364 9.31 31.10 1.40
CA VAL A 364 8.63 29.92 1.93
C VAL A 364 9.56 29.22 2.90
N THR A 365 9.07 28.86 4.08
CA THR A 365 9.79 27.97 5.00
C THR A 365 9.37 26.52 4.76
N VAL A 366 10.32 25.60 4.82
CA VAL A 366 10.09 24.18 4.58
C VAL A 366 10.64 23.38 5.76
N THR A 367 9.81 22.52 6.33
CA THR A 367 10.23 21.57 7.37
C THR A 367 10.03 20.16 6.85
N VAL A 368 11.04 19.30 6.98
CA VAL A 368 10.93 17.87 6.68
C VAL A 368 11.11 17.10 7.98
N ILE A 369 10.06 16.38 8.35
CA ILE A 369 10.08 15.41 9.43
C ILE A 369 10.13 14.02 8.79
N TYR A 370 11.28 13.34 8.88
CA TYR A 370 11.52 12.08 8.21
C TYR A 370 11.69 10.92 9.19
N SER A 371 10.72 10.01 9.18
CA SER A 371 10.71 8.78 9.97
C SER A 371 11.17 7.57 9.16
N THR A 372 12.05 6.77 9.73
CA THR A 372 12.45 5.47 9.15
C THR A 372 12.49 4.37 10.19
N ARG A 373 12.70 3.13 9.74
CA ARG A 373 12.84 2.00 10.66
C ARG A 373 14.13 2.15 11.46
N ASP A 374 15.24 2.29 10.76
CA ASP A 374 16.58 2.41 11.31
C ASP A 374 17.39 3.42 10.50
N GLU A 375 18.53 3.83 11.03
CA GLU A 375 19.41 4.86 10.47
C GLU A 375 19.93 4.52 9.06
N ASP A 376 20.05 3.24 8.71
CA ASP A 376 20.54 2.78 7.40
C ASP A 376 19.48 2.99 6.30
N GLU A 377 18.21 3.15 6.67
CA GLU A 377 17.08 3.31 5.75
C GLU A 377 16.77 4.77 5.38
N ILE A 378 17.53 5.73 5.93
CA ILE A 378 17.34 7.16 5.66
C ILE A 378 17.88 7.53 4.28
N ALA A 379 17.02 7.41 3.27
CA ALA A 379 17.34 7.80 1.90
C ALA A 379 17.51 9.32 1.76
N PHE A 380 18.41 9.76 0.87
CA PHE A 380 18.68 11.18 0.58
C PHE A 380 19.20 12.01 1.77
N LEU A 381 19.73 11.36 2.81
CA LEU A 381 20.22 12.06 4.00
C LEU A 381 21.32 13.11 3.69
N PRO A 382 22.34 12.83 2.85
CA PRO A 382 23.33 13.85 2.49
C PRO A 382 22.69 15.08 1.83
N GLU A 383 21.77 14.88 0.90
CA GLU A 383 21.07 15.95 0.18
C GLU A 383 20.18 16.77 1.11
N LEU A 384 19.44 16.12 2.00
CA LEU A 384 18.60 16.80 3.00
C LEU A 384 19.44 17.62 4.00
N ARG A 385 20.58 17.09 4.45
CA ARG A 385 21.52 17.83 5.30
C ARG A 385 22.15 19.02 4.57
N GLN A 386 22.48 18.85 3.29
CA GLN A 386 22.99 19.96 2.47
C GLN A 386 21.95 21.09 2.37
N LEU A 387 20.67 20.77 2.18
CA LEU A 387 19.59 21.78 2.20
C LEU A 387 19.49 22.49 3.56
N ALA A 388 19.60 21.73 4.66
CA ALA A 388 19.60 22.31 6.02
C ALA A 388 20.79 23.22 6.28
N GLN A 389 21.97 22.89 5.75
CA GLN A 389 23.14 23.75 5.87
C GLN A 389 23.01 25.00 4.99
N GLN A 390 22.59 24.84 3.73
CA GLN A 390 22.55 25.93 2.75
C GLN A 390 21.41 26.92 3.01
N PHE A 391 20.28 26.45 3.53
CA PHE A 391 19.08 27.26 3.74
C PHE A 391 18.63 27.22 5.21
N ALA A 392 19.57 27.32 6.16
CA ALA A 392 19.30 27.15 7.60
C ALA A 392 18.13 28.00 8.15
N ASP A 393 17.89 29.20 7.61
CA ASP A 393 16.79 30.09 8.02
C ASP A 393 15.42 29.72 7.40
N ARG A 394 15.41 28.81 6.43
CA ARG A 394 14.24 28.48 5.60
C ARG A 394 13.99 26.98 5.46
N PHE A 395 14.94 26.11 5.79
CA PHE A 395 14.80 24.67 5.73
C PHE A 395 15.17 24.04 7.08
N ARG A 396 14.25 23.24 7.62
CA ARG A 396 14.47 22.47 8.86
C ARG A 396 14.33 20.98 8.58
N LEU A 397 15.25 20.18 9.12
CA LEU A 397 15.21 18.73 9.04
C LEU A 397 15.10 18.15 10.45
N HIS A 398 14.09 17.32 10.67
CA HIS A 398 13.96 16.49 11.86
C HIS A 398 13.96 15.03 11.44
N LEU A 399 14.83 14.23 12.07
CA LEU A 399 14.93 12.80 11.81
C LEU A 399 14.32 12.03 12.98
N ALA A 400 13.64 10.93 12.65
CA ALA A 400 13.17 9.95 13.61
C ALA A 400 13.49 8.53 13.14
N VAL A 401 13.97 7.68 14.05
CA VAL A 401 14.19 6.25 13.79
C VAL A 401 13.44 5.43 14.83
N SER A 402 12.59 4.52 14.36
CA SER A 402 11.72 3.75 15.27
C SER A 402 12.40 2.57 15.95
N GLN A 403 13.44 2.00 15.33
CA GLN A 403 14.22 0.84 15.78
C GLN A 403 15.70 1.07 15.45
N PRO A 404 16.39 2.01 16.13
CA PRO A 404 17.80 2.27 15.88
C PRO A 404 18.64 1.00 16.09
N ARG A 405 19.56 0.72 15.16
CA ARG A 405 20.42 -0.48 15.24
C ARG A 405 21.59 -0.28 16.19
N THR A 406 22.02 0.96 16.34
CA THR A 406 23.12 1.34 17.20
C THR A 406 22.68 2.42 18.19
N ASP A 407 23.40 2.54 19.29
CA ASP A 407 23.31 3.72 20.16
C ASP A 407 23.98 4.96 19.56
N ALA A 408 24.57 4.82 18.36
CA ALA A 408 25.25 5.90 17.64
C ALA A 408 24.28 6.84 16.91
N PHE A 409 23.00 6.47 16.72
CA PHE A 409 22.00 7.42 16.23
C PHE A 409 21.63 8.42 17.33
N ALA A 410 22.48 9.43 17.48
CA ALA A 410 22.29 10.56 18.38
C ALA A 410 21.49 11.70 17.75
N GLU A 411 21.28 11.67 16.43
CA GLU A 411 20.65 12.75 15.69
C GLU A 411 19.13 12.59 15.62
N GLY A 412 18.40 13.30 16.46
CA GLY A 412 16.93 13.35 16.39
C GLY A 412 16.23 12.37 17.30
N HIS A 413 15.02 11.96 16.92
CA HIS A 413 14.12 11.19 17.79
C HIS A 413 14.32 9.69 17.66
N ARG A 414 14.39 8.99 18.80
CA ARG A 414 14.37 7.53 18.87
C ARG A 414 12.96 7.08 19.26
N GLY A 415 12.31 6.34 18.38
CA GLY A 415 10.94 5.87 18.51
C GLY A 415 10.04 6.34 17.37
N ARG A 416 8.77 5.92 17.42
CA ARG A 416 7.76 6.44 16.49
C ARG A 416 7.46 7.90 16.84
N ILE A 417 7.13 8.68 15.80
CA ILE A 417 6.67 10.07 15.95
C ILE A 417 5.24 10.02 16.49
N ASP A 418 4.97 10.85 17.50
CA ASP A 418 3.65 11.09 18.07
C ASP A 418 3.35 12.60 18.11
N GLU A 419 2.17 12.96 18.62
CA GLU A 419 1.76 14.36 18.75
C GLU A 419 2.72 15.20 19.61
N LYS A 420 3.35 14.60 20.63
CA LYS A 420 4.28 15.33 21.51
C LYS A 420 5.55 15.71 20.78
N VAL A 421 6.09 14.79 19.98
CA VAL A 421 7.26 15.05 19.13
C VAL A 421 6.92 16.12 18.10
N LEU A 422 5.74 16.04 17.45
CA LEU A 422 5.29 17.06 16.51
C LEU A 422 5.13 18.42 17.19
N GLN A 423 4.50 18.49 18.36
CA GLN A 423 4.34 19.72 19.14
C GLN A 423 5.68 20.34 19.51
N GLN A 424 6.68 19.53 19.86
CA GLN A 424 8.03 20.00 20.20
C GLN A 424 8.75 20.59 18.99
N TRP A 425 8.64 19.98 17.82
CA TRP A 425 9.35 20.42 16.62
C TRP A 425 8.65 21.53 15.85
N LEU A 426 7.33 21.47 15.78
CA LEU A 426 6.52 22.36 14.96
C LEU A 426 5.86 23.49 15.76
N GLY A 427 5.62 23.30 17.05
CA GLY A 427 4.77 24.21 17.82
C GLY A 427 3.28 24.03 17.48
N GLN A 428 2.48 25.06 17.72
CA GLN A 428 1.11 25.11 17.21
C GLN A 428 1.10 25.43 15.71
N GLY A 429 0.19 24.79 14.99
CA GLY A 429 -0.05 25.06 13.58
C GLY A 429 -0.63 26.45 13.33
N GLY A 430 -0.69 26.82 12.06
CA GLY A 430 -1.32 28.06 11.61
C GLY A 430 -1.99 27.87 10.26
N VAL A 431 -2.92 28.76 9.93
CA VAL A 431 -3.71 28.71 8.68
C VAL A 431 -2.85 28.84 7.41
N ASP A 432 -1.66 29.42 7.51
CA ASP A 432 -0.73 29.60 6.39
C ASP A 432 0.28 28.45 6.22
N THR A 433 0.12 27.36 6.99
CA THR A 433 1.02 26.20 6.91
C THR A 433 0.33 25.02 6.26
N LEU A 434 0.88 24.57 5.13
CA LEU A 434 0.44 23.37 4.43
C LEU A 434 1.22 22.17 4.96
N ALA A 435 0.53 21.22 5.59
CA ALA A 435 1.12 19.97 6.04
C ALA A 435 0.82 18.84 5.04
N LEU A 436 1.87 18.19 4.56
CA LEU A 436 1.83 17.11 3.58
C LEU A 436 2.37 15.83 4.22
N VAL A 437 1.52 14.81 4.29
CA VAL A 437 1.81 13.54 4.97
C VAL A 437 1.94 12.42 3.95
N CYS A 438 3.01 11.61 4.04
CA CYS A 438 3.16 10.45 3.16
C CYS A 438 3.96 9.32 3.81
N GLY A 439 3.39 8.14 3.86
CA GLY A 439 3.94 6.97 4.53
C GLY A 439 2.96 5.79 4.52
N PRO A 440 3.23 4.73 5.33
CA PRO A 440 2.29 3.63 5.51
C PRO A 440 0.92 4.13 6.01
N PRO A 441 -0.21 3.45 5.69
CA PRO A 441 -1.55 3.92 6.05
C PRO A 441 -1.71 4.29 7.53
N GLY A 442 -1.25 3.42 8.45
CA GLY A 442 -1.31 3.71 9.89
C GLY A 442 -0.47 4.92 10.32
N PHE A 443 0.63 5.21 9.63
CA PHE A 443 1.39 6.45 9.87
C PHE A 443 0.61 7.68 9.40
N ASN A 444 0.00 7.62 8.21
CA ASN A 444 -0.73 8.74 7.64
C ASN A 444 -1.91 9.15 8.52
N GLU A 445 -2.70 8.19 9.00
CA GLU A 445 -3.84 8.47 9.87
C GLU A 445 -3.42 9.12 11.19
N ILE A 446 -2.42 8.55 11.87
CA ILE A 446 -1.93 9.08 13.16
C ILE A 446 -1.36 10.49 12.99
N MET A 447 -0.57 10.73 11.95
CA MET A 447 0.02 12.05 11.71
C MET A 447 -1.03 13.08 11.31
N LYS A 448 -2.03 12.69 10.54
CA LYS A 448 -3.13 13.58 10.16
C LYS A 448 -3.96 14.01 11.37
N GLU A 449 -4.30 13.07 12.25
CA GLU A 449 -5.00 13.37 13.50
C GLU A 449 -4.15 14.29 14.41
N ALA A 450 -2.89 13.92 14.64
CA ALA A 450 -2.00 14.70 15.50
C ALA A 450 -1.78 16.13 14.98
N LEU A 451 -1.56 16.32 13.68
CA LEU A 451 -1.44 17.66 13.09
C LEU A 451 -2.75 18.46 13.20
N GLY A 452 -3.90 17.80 13.07
CA GLY A 452 -5.21 18.42 13.31
C GLY A 452 -5.37 18.91 14.74
N ASN A 453 -5.00 18.10 15.73
CA ASN A 453 -5.02 18.47 17.16
C ASN A 453 -4.09 19.65 17.46
N LEU A 454 -2.99 19.77 16.73
CA LEU A 454 -2.04 20.89 16.82
C LEU A 454 -2.51 22.15 16.10
N GLY A 455 -3.68 22.16 15.47
CA GLY A 455 -4.27 23.34 14.83
C GLY A 455 -3.83 23.58 13.39
N PHE A 456 -3.26 22.59 12.70
CA PHE A 456 -2.98 22.71 11.27
C PHE A 456 -4.28 22.59 10.47
N ALA A 457 -4.74 23.70 9.89
CA ALA A 457 -5.99 23.74 9.12
C ALA A 457 -5.91 23.02 7.76
N HIS A 458 -4.70 22.81 7.24
CA HIS A 458 -4.45 22.30 5.89
C HIS A 458 -3.53 21.08 5.93
N VAL A 459 -4.10 19.91 6.24
CA VAL A 459 -3.38 18.63 6.29
C VAL A 459 -3.85 17.72 5.15
N LEU A 460 -2.92 17.35 4.27
CA LEU A 460 -3.18 16.51 3.10
C LEU A 460 -2.28 15.26 3.11
N CYS A 461 -2.84 14.12 2.76
CA CYS A 461 -2.06 12.92 2.44
C CYS A 461 -1.72 12.94 0.95
N LEU A 462 -0.46 12.62 0.62
CA LEU A 462 0.06 12.58 -0.75
C LEU A 462 0.02 11.17 -1.36
#